data_AF-A0A8T5AN10-F1
#
_entry.id   AF-A0A8T5AN10-F1
#
_cell.length_a   1.000
_cell.length_b   1.000
_cell.length_c   1.000
_cell.angle_alpha   90.00
_cell.angle_beta   90.00
_cell.angle_gamma   90.00
#
_symmetry.space_group_name_H-M   'P 1'
#
loop_
_entity.id
_entity.type
_entity.pdbx_description
1 polymer ?
#
loop_
_entity_poly.entity_id
_entity_poly.type
_entity_poly.pdbx_seq_one_letter_code
_entity_poly.pdbx_strand_id
1 'polypeptide(L)'
;MFVAAVVTALAYSKIQFVGRPSGALFPTFWAILIFVMVIAVVFMYGILVVIWFIESVIVKFACGKGSGWDLKPAASITGYTFLVDIILVLVTAVAFWFLIPPVTINIADLKSAQQAVTIFRAQLDWFWLCCLPVSLLGIAWKSYLGSLGAYFGTGGKCSRKWGFMVFFCIGFIGLLISFIAYALW
;
A
#
# COMPACT_ATOMS: atom_id res chain seq x y z
N MET A 1 -2.94 -0.40 1.91
CA MET A 1 -2.12 -1.55 1.47
C MET A 1 -1.08 -1.17 0.41
N PHE A 2 -1.44 -0.43 -0.67
CA PHE A 2 -0.48 -0.09 -1.73
C PHE A 2 0.70 0.78 -1.24
N VAL A 3 0.41 1.80 -0.42
CA VAL A 3 1.44 2.64 0.22
C VAL A 3 2.37 1.80 1.10
N ALA A 4 1.84 0.83 1.85
CA ALA A 4 2.62 -0.05 2.71
C ALA A 4 3.66 -0.85 1.94
N ALA A 5 3.23 -1.50 0.86
CA ALA A 5 4.08 -2.33 0.03
C ALA A 5 5.21 -1.51 -0.60
N VAL A 6 4.89 -0.31 -1.10
CA VAL A 6 5.86 0.58 -1.72
C VAL A 6 6.84 1.15 -0.70
N VAL A 7 6.37 1.58 0.48
CA VAL A 7 7.24 2.03 1.57
C VAL A 7 8.20 0.93 2.00
N THR A 8 7.72 -0.31 2.12
CA THR A 8 8.58 -1.47 2.44
C THR A 8 9.62 -1.70 1.35
N ALA A 9 9.23 -1.70 0.06
CA ALA A 9 10.17 -1.87 -1.04
C ALA A 9 11.23 -0.76 -1.11
N LEU A 10 10.83 0.49 -0.86
CA LEU A 10 11.74 1.63 -0.78
C LEU A 10 12.64 1.57 0.46
N ALA A 11 12.15 1.07 1.59
CA ALA A 11 12.96 0.85 2.77
C ALA A 11 14.09 -0.14 2.50
N TYR A 12 13.81 -1.24 1.80
CA TYR A 12 14.85 -2.19 1.40
C TYR A 12 15.90 -1.57 0.46
N SER A 13 15.51 -0.67 -0.44
CA SER A 13 16.47 -0.02 -1.35
C SER A 13 17.41 0.97 -0.65
N LYS A 14 17.06 1.44 0.56
CA LYS A 14 17.89 2.31 1.39
C LYS A 14 18.92 1.56 2.23
N ILE A 15 18.83 0.23 2.35
CA ILE A 15 19.77 -0.58 3.13
C ILE A 15 21.00 -0.93 2.29
N GLN A 16 22.17 -0.53 2.76
CA GLN A 16 23.46 -0.85 2.16
C GLN A 16 24.28 -1.68 3.15
N PHE A 17 24.77 -2.85 2.74
CA PHE A 17 25.61 -3.68 3.60
C PHE A 17 27.07 -3.42 3.26
N VAL A 18 27.88 -3.13 4.28
CA VAL A 18 29.31 -2.81 4.14
C VAL A 18 30.12 -3.76 5.03
N GLY A 19 31.27 -4.20 4.53
CA GLY A 19 32.17 -5.13 5.23
C GLY A 19 32.65 -6.24 4.31
N ARG A 20 33.85 -6.78 4.55
CA ARG A 20 34.36 -7.94 3.80
C ARG A 20 33.50 -9.15 4.18
N PRO A 21 32.72 -9.73 3.25
CA PRO A 21 32.04 -10.97 3.54
C PRO A 21 33.11 -12.05 3.64
N SER A 22 33.27 -12.64 4.81
CA SER A 22 34.12 -13.81 4.99
C SER A 22 33.43 -15.04 4.35
N GLY A 23 33.45 -15.13 3.03
CA GLY A 23 33.06 -16.34 2.29
C GLY A 23 32.32 -16.13 0.97
N ALA A 24 32.45 -17.11 0.07
CA ALA A 24 31.78 -17.20 -1.23
C ALA A 24 30.24 -17.30 -1.17
N LEU A 25 29.64 -17.31 0.03
CA LEU A 25 28.20 -17.45 0.27
C LEU A 25 27.43 -16.13 0.19
N PHE A 26 28.12 -14.98 0.31
CA PHE A 26 27.47 -13.67 0.30
C PHE A 26 26.79 -13.31 -1.05
N PRO A 27 27.40 -13.59 -2.22
CA PRO A 27 26.73 -13.38 -3.50
C PRO A 27 25.47 -14.25 -3.66
N THR A 28 25.52 -15.51 -3.20
CA THR A 28 24.39 -16.44 -3.24
C THR A 28 23.25 -15.99 -2.31
N PHE A 29 23.59 -15.55 -1.09
CA PHE A 29 22.62 -14.97 -0.16
C PHE A 29 21.92 -13.75 -0.77
N TRP A 30 22.68 -12.85 -1.39
CA TRP A 30 22.13 -11.68 -2.08
C TRP A 30 21.20 -12.04 -3.24
N ALA A 31 21.61 -13.00 -4.07
CA ALA A 31 20.79 -13.47 -5.18
C ALA A 31 19.45 -14.07 -4.69
N ILE A 32 19.47 -14.85 -3.61
CA ILE A 32 18.26 -15.40 -2.98
C ILE A 32 17.38 -14.26 -2.45
N LEU A 33 17.96 -13.28 -1.77
CA LEU A 33 17.22 -12.16 -1.19
C LEU A 33 16.52 -11.32 -2.27
N ILE A 34 17.22 -11.03 -3.38
CA ILE A 34 16.64 -10.33 -4.54
C ILE A 34 15.52 -11.18 -5.17
N PHE A 35 15.74 -12.49 -5.34
CA PHE A 35 14.74 -13.39 -5.92
C PHE A 35 13.46 -13.43 -5.08
N VAL A 36 13.59 -13.53 -3.75
CA VAL A 36 12.46 -13.48 -2.81
C VAL A 36 11.73 -12.14 -2.89
N MET A 37 12.46 -11.03 -2.99
CA MET A 37 11.87 -9.69 -3.18
C MET A 37 11.04 -9.61 -4.46
N VAL A 38 11.57 -10.12 -5.58
CA VAL A 38 10.87 -10.11 -6.87
C VAL A 38 9.59 -10.95 -6.80
N ILE A 39 9.66 -12.17 -6.25
CA ILE A 39 8.47 -13.02 -6.06
C ILE A 39 7.44 -12.32 -5.17
N ALA A 40 7.86 -11.69 -4.07
CA ALA A 40 6.96 -10.97 -3.18
C ALA A 40 6.23 -9.84 -3.91
N VAL A 41 6.93 -9.07 -4.77
CA VAL A 41 6.33 -8.01 -5.58
C VAL A 41 5.31 -8.56 -6.58
N VAL A 42 5.64 -9.65 -7.29
CA VAL A 42 4.72 -10.28 -8.24
C VAL A 42 3.46 -10.80 -7.53
N PHE A 43 3.64 -11.47 -6.39
CA PHE A 43 2.55 -11.98 -5.59
C PHE A 43 1.64 -10.86 -5.06
N MET A 44 2.24 -9.75 -4.61
CA MET A 44 1.50 -8.56 -4.18
C MET A 44 0.67 -7.97 -5.30
N TYR A 45 1.18 -7.91 -6.54
CA TYR A 45 0.40 -7.45 -7.69
C TYR A 45 -0.82 -8.36 -7.96
N GLY A 46 -0.65 -9.68 -7.86
CA GLY A 46 -1.76 -10.63 -7.97
C GLY A 46 -2.84 -10.40 -6.92
N ILE A 47 -2.45 -10.22 -5.64
CA ILE A 47 -3.39 -9.91 -4.56
C ILE A 47 -4.14 -8.61 -4.83
N LEU A 48 -3.48 -7.58 -5.37
CA LEU A 48 -4.13 -6.30 -5.67
C LEU A 48 -5.25 -6.43 -6.70
N VAL A 49 -5.05 -7.24 -7.74
CA VAL A 49 -6.10 -7.53 -8.74
C VAL A 49 -7.29 -8.24 -8.09
N VAL A 50 -7.03 -9.19 -7.20
CA VAL A 50 -8.07 -9.91 -6.46
C VAL A 50 -8.84 -8.96 -5.53
N ILE A 51 -8.16 -8.11 -4.78
CA ILE A 51 -8.79 -7.11 -3.90
C ILE A 51 -9.65 -6.15 -4.73
N TRP A 52 -9.11 -5.60 -5.82
CA TRP A 52 -9.88 -4.72 -6.72
C TRP A 52 -11.15 -5.40 -7.23
N PHE A 53 -11.06 -6.68 -7.59
CA PHE A 53 -12.23 -7.45 -8.02
C PHE A 53 -13.26 -7.61 -6.89
N ILE A 54 -12.82 -7.94 -5.68
CA ILE A 54 -13.67 -8.05 -4.49
C ILE A 54 -14.35 -6.71 -4.19
N GLU A 55 -13.62 -5.59 -4.19
CA GLU A 55 -14.18 -4.25 -3.99
C GLU A 55 -15.26 -3.94 -5.02
N SER A 56 -15.02 -4.28 -6.29
CA SER A 56 -15.97 -4.09 -7.39
C SER A 56 -17.25 -4.89 -7.20
N VAL A 57 -17.14 -6.12 -6.70
CA VAL A 57 -18.29 -6.97 -6.36
C VAL A 57 -19.06 -6.39 -5.16
N ILE A 58 -18.38 -5.97 -4.10
CA ILE A 58 -19.02 -5.37 -2.92
C ILE A 58 -19.80 -4.11 -3.33
N VAL A 59 -19.17 -3.22 -4.10
CA VAL A 59 -19.81 -2.00 -4.59
C VAL A 59 -21.03 -2.34 -5.44
N LYS A 60 -20.93 -3.34 -6.33
CA LYS A 60 -22.07 -3.81 -7.14
C LYS A 60 -23.26 -4.21 -6.27
N PHE A 61 -23.04 -5.03 -5.25
CA PHE A 61 -24.13 -5.49 -4.38
C PHE A 61 -24.67 -4.39 -3.47
N ALA A 62 -23.79 -3.54 -2.91
CA ALA A 62 -24.18 -2.50 -1.98
C ALA A 62 -24.92 -1.34 -2.65
N CYS A 63 -24.53 -0.97 -3.88
CA CYS A 63 -25.12 0.14 -4.64
C CYS A 63 -26.15 -0.32 -5.70
N GLY A 64 -26.25 -1.62 -5.96
CA GLY A 64 -27.07 -2.20 -7.03
C GLY A 64 -28.50 -2.57 -6.66
N LYS A 65 -28.94 -2.33 -5.41
CA LYS A 65 -30.31 -2.64 -4.98
C LYS A 65 -31.32 -1.88 -5.85
N GLY A 66 -31.96 -2.60 -6.78
CA GLY A 66 -32.98 -2.06 -7.68
C GLY A 66 -32.47 -1.40 -8.96
N SER A 67 -31.16 -1.33 -9.22
CA SER A 67 -30.61 -0.71 -10.46
C SER A 67 -30.34 -1.69 -11.58
N GLY A 68 -30.19 -2.99 -11.29
CA GLY A 68 -29.83 -3.99 -12.30
C GLY A 68 -28.47 -3.72 -12.97
N TRP A 69 -27.64 -2.85 -12.39
CA TRP A 69 -26.38 -2.44 -13.01
C TRP A 69 -25.36 -3.59 -13.08
N ASP A 70 -24.62 -3.63 -14.18
CA ASP A 70 -23.64 -4.67 -14.45
C ASP A 70 -22.36 -4.53 -13.63
N LEU A 71 -21.57 -5.61 -13.58
CA LEU A 71 -20.25 -5.58 -12.92
C LEU A 71 -19.26 -4.67 -13.65
N LYS A 72 -19.41 -4.50 -14.98
CA LYS A 72 -18.52 -3.66 -15.81
C LYS A 72 -18.46 -2.20 -15.34
N PRO A 73 -19.59 -1.47 -15.19
CA PRO A 73 -19.55 -0.11 -14.68
C PRO A 73 -19.03 -0.03 -13.23
N ALA A 74 -19.41 -0.98 -12.36
CA ALA A 74 -18.88 -1.04 -11.00
C ALA A 74 -17.34 -1.19 -10.97
N ALA A 75 -16.80 -2.08 -11.80
CA ALA A 75 -15.36 -2.32 -11.95
C ALA A 75 -14.61 -1.11 -12.56
N SER A 76 -15.25 -0.40 -13.50
CA SER A 76 -14.68 0.83 -14.06
C SER A 76 -14.60 1.95 -13.02
N ILE A 77 -15.63 2.11 -12.19
CA ILE A 77 -15.66 3.12 -11.12
C ILE A 77 -14.60 2.81 -10.07
N THR A 78 -14.53 1.56 -9.58
CA THR A 78 -13.49 1.17 -8.61
C THR A 78 -12.09 1.33 -9.23
N GLY A 79 -11.91 0.98 -10.51
CA GLY A 79 -10.66 1.23 -11.23
C GLY A 79 -10.27 2.71 -11.28
N TYR A 80 -11.22 3.62 -11.48
CA TYR A 80 -10.95 5.07 -11.42
C TYR A 80 -10.56 5.52 -10.01
N THR A 81 -11.16 4.93 -8.97
CA THR A 81 -10.79 5.25 -7.59
C THR A 81 -9.37 4.80 -7.23
N PHE A 82 -8.80 3.80 -7.92
CA PHE A 82 -7.39 3.41 -7.77
C PHE A 82 -6.40 4.50 -8.23
N LEU A 83 -6.84 5.45 -9.07
CA LEU A 83 -5.98 6.56 -9.50
C LEU A 83 -5.55 7.43 -8.29
N VAL A 84 -6.43 7.60 -7.31
CA VAL A 84 -6.10 8.28 -6.04
C VAL A 84 -4.99 7.53 -5.31
N ASP A 85 -5.10 6.19 -5.22
CA ASP A 85 -4.09 5.36 -4.58
C ASP A 85 -2.73 5.50 -5.30
N ILE A 86 -2.70 5.55 -6.64
CA ILE A 86 -1.47 5.77 -7.42
C ILE A 86 -0.84 7.13 -7.10
N ILE A 87 -1.63 8.20 -7.07
CA ILE A 87 -1.13 9.56 -6.75
C ILE A 87 -0.53 9.57 -5.34
N LEU A 88 -1.23 9.03 -4.35
CA LEU A 88 -0.77 9.00 -2.96
C LEU A 88 0.51 8.19 -2.81
N VAL A 89 0.61 7.07 -3.52
CA VAL A 89 1.81 6.24 -3.55
C VAL A 89 2.99 6.99 -4.13
N LEU A 90 2.79 7.74 -5.21
CA LEU A 90 3.84 8.53 -5.84
C LEU A 90 4.32 9.65 -4.92
N VAL A 91 3.41 10.38 -4.29
CA VAL A 91 3.74 11.41 -3.29
C VAL A 91 4.47 10.80 -2.10
N THR A 92 4.00 9.65 -1.60
CA THR A 92 4.63 8.97 -0.46
C THR A 92 6.02 8.44 -0.83
N ALA A 93 6.19 7.91 -2.04
CA ALA A 93 7.48 7.43 -2.53
C ALA A 93 8.51 8.56 -2.63
N VAL A 94 8.09 9.72 -3.15
CA VAL A 94 8.93 10.93 -3.20
C VAL A 94 9.26 11.40 -1.78
N ALA A 95 8.26 11.51 -0.90
CA ALA A 95 8.48 11.90 0.49
C ALA A 95 9.45 10.94 1.21
N PHE A 96 9.27 9.62 1.04
CA PHE A 96 10.16 8.61 1.60
C PHE A 96 11.59 8.77 1.11
N TRP A 97 11.76 9.00 -0.19
CA TRP A 97 13.08 9.14 -0.80
C TRP A 97 13.90 10.30 -0.21
N PHE A 98 13.24 11.42 0.09
CA PHE A 98 13.87 12.61 0.66
C PHE A 98 13.97 12.60 2.19
N LEU A 99 12.99 12.02 2.88
CA LEU A 99 12.93 12.04 4.35
C LEU A 99 13.72 10.91 5.01
N ILE A 100 13.89 9.77 4.33
CA ILE A 100 14.58 8.60 4.88
C ILE A 100 15.98 8.48 4.26
N PRO A 101 17.05 8.72 5.04
CA PRO A 101 18.42 8.56 4.56
C PRO A 101 18.75 7.08 4.33
N PRO A 102 19.70 6.77 3.43
CA PRO A 102 20.23 5.41 3.31
C PRO A 102 20.94 4.99 4.61
N VAL A 103 20.78 3.72 4.99
CA VAL A 103 21.42 3.13 6.17
C VAL A 103 22.51 2.16 5.75
N THR A 104 23.71 2.33 6.30
CA THR A 104 24.81 1.39 6.11
C THR A 104 24.90 0.43 7.28
N ILE A 105 24.73 -0.87 7.02
CA ILE A 105 24.87 -1.93 8.02
C ILE A 105 26.25 -2.56 7.89
N ASN A 106 27.10 -2.35 8.89
CA ASN A 106 28.42 -2.98 8.94
C ASN A 106 28.31 -4.41 9.49
N ILE A 107 28.42 -5.40 8.62
CA ILE A 107 28.29 -6.83 8.98
C ILE A 107 29.49 -7.37 9.77
N ALA A 108 30.60 -6.63 9.84
CA ALA A 108 31.78 -7.03 10.62
C ALA A 108 31.69 -6.66 12.11
N ASP A 109 30.77 -5.77 12.49
CA ASP A 109 30.55 -5.35 13.88
C ASP A 109 29.05 -5.42 14.22
N LEU A 110 28.69 -6.49 14.94
CA LEU A 110 27.32 -6.77 15.36
C LEU A 110 26.69 -5.64 16.17
N LYS A 111 27.46 -4.95 17.03
CA LYS A 111 26.91 -3.85 17.86
C LYS A 111 26.56 -2.65 16.99
N SER A 112 27.45 -2.30 16.06
CA SER A 112 27.19 -1.22 15.10
C SER A 112 26.00 -1.54 14.19
N ALA A 113 25.87 -2.80 13.75
CA ALA A 113 24.76 -3.26 12.93
C ALA A 113 23.42 -3.18 13.68
N GLN A 114 23.38 -3.65 14.93
CA GLN A 114 22.18 -3.56 15.77
C GLN A 114 21.75 -2.11 15.97
N GLN A 115 22.67 -1.22 16.31
CA GLN A 115 22.36 0.19 16.49
C GLN A 115 21.85 0.86 15.20
N ALA A 116 22.46 0.56 14.05
CA ALA A 116 22.01 1.06 12.76
C ALA A 116 20.58 0.60 12.42
N VAL A 117 20.26 -0.67 12.68
CA VAL A 117 18.91 -1.23 12.46
C VAL A 117 17.89 -0.59 13.40
N THR A 118 18.22 -0.37 14.67
CA THR A 118 17.31 0.28 15.62
C THR A 118 16.98 1.72 15.21
N ILE A 119 17.99 2.49 14.78
CA ILE A 119 17.79 3.86 14.30
C ILE A 119 16.92 3.85 13.04
N PHE A 120 17.20 2.94 12.10
CA PHE A 120 16.43 2.83 10.87
C PHE A 120 14.98 2.44 11.14
N ARG A 121 14.73 1.51 12.06
CA ARG A 121 13.36 1.13 12.49
C ARG A 121 12.61 2.33 13.06
N ALA A 122 13.24 3.10 13.95
CA ALA A 122 12.63 4.30 14.52
C ALA A 122 12.28 5.36 13.45
N GLN A 123 13.11 5.51 12.42
CA GLN A 123 12.83 6.39 11.28
C GLN A 123 11.62 5.90 10.46
N LEU A 124 11.51 4.59 10.24
CA LEU A 124 10.36 3.99 9.57
C LEU A 124 9.07 4.13 10.38
N ASP A 125 9.12 3.89 11.70
CA ASP A 125 7.98 4.08 12.60
C ASP A 125 7.44 5.52 12.55
N TRP A 126 8.35 6.49 12.60
CA TRP A 126 7.99 7.90 12.52
C TRP A 126 7.35 8.25 11.17
N PHE A 127 7.93 7.77 10.06
CA PHE A 127 7.40 8.00 8.73
C PHE A 127 5.99 7.40 8.56
N TRP A 128 5.79 6.19 9.10
CA TRP A 128 4.50 5.52 9.10
C TRP A 128 3.42 6.31 9.83
N LEU A 129 3.75 6.86 11.00
CA LEU A 129 2.85 7.72 11.76
C LEU A 129 2.44 8.97 10.95
N CYS A 130 3.39 9.58 10.23
CA CYS A 130 3.12 10.71 9.35
C CYS A 130 2.28 10.36 8.12
N CYS A 131 2.36 9.12 7.62
CA CYS A 131 1.57 8.66 6.47
C CYS A 131 0.11 8.36 6.82
N LEU A 132 -0.22 8.16 8.10
CA LEU A 132 -1.57 7.85 8.56
C LEU A 132 -2.60 8.95 8.21
N PRO A 133 -2.40 10.24 8.53
CA PRO A 133 -3.33 11.31 8.13
C PRO A 133 -3.45 11.44 6.61
N VAL A 134 -2.36 11.26 5.87
CA VAL A 134 -2.36 11.27 4.39
C VAL A 134 -3.20 10.11 3.85
N SER A 135 -3.12 8.94 4.47
CA SER A 135 -3.91 7.78 4.09
C SER A 135 -5.41 7.98 4.35
N LEU A 136 -5.76 8.63 5.47
CA LEU A 136 -7.16 8.98 5.79
C LEU A 136 -7.74 9.99 4.79
N LEU A 137 -6.97 11.03 4.45
CA LEU A 137 -7.33 11.97 3.39
C LEU A 137 -7.50 11.27 2.05
N GLY A 138 -6.62 10.33 1.75
CA GLY A 138 -6.71 9.47 0.58
C GLY A 138 -7.99 8.66 0.51
N ILE A 139 -8.37 8.01 1.61
CA ILE A 139 -9.63 7.26 1.72
C ILE A 139 -10.82 8.19 1.53
N ALA A 140 -10.81 9.38 2.13
CA ALA A 140 -11.90 10.36 1.97
C ALA A 140 -12.05 10.80 0.50
N TRP A 141 -10.94 11.09 -0.17
CA TRP A 141 -10.93 11.44 -1.60
C TRP A 141 -11.40 10.27 -2.47
N LYS A 142 -10.84 9.08 -2.26
CA LYS A 142 -11.26 7.84 -2.94
C LYS A 142 -12.77 7.61 -2.80
N SER A 143 -13.28 7.80 -1.58
CA SER A 143 -14.71 7.62 -1.27
C SER A 143 -15.60 8.66 -1.93
N TYR A 144 -15.14 9.91 -2.03
CA TYR A 144 -15.84 10.95 -2.76
C TYR A 144 -15.97 10.60 -4.25
N LEU A 145 -14.87 10.26 -4.93
CA LEU A 145 -14.90 9.87 -6.35
C LEU A 145 -15.72 8.60 -6.59
N GLY A 146 -15.56 7.59 -5.74
CA GLY A 146 -16.33 6.35 -5.80
C GLY A 146 -17.83 6.60 -5.65
N SER A 147 -18.23 7.48 -4.73
CA SER A 147 -19.63 7.84 -4.53
C SER A 147 -20.26 8.55 -5.73
N LEU A 148 -19.51 9.45 -6.38
CA LEU A 148 -19.95 10.12 -7.60
C LEU A 148 -20.11 9.12 -8.74
N GLY A 149 -19.12 8.26 -8.94
CA GLY A 149 -19.16 7.21 -9.94
C GLY A 149 -20.35 6.28 -9.73
N ALA A 150 -20.60 5.83 -8.50
CA ALA A 150 -21.74 4.96 -8.17
C ALA A 150 -23.08 5.66 -8.36
N TYR A 151 -23.19 6.96 -8.01
CA TYR A 151 -24.40 7.74 -8.23
C TYR A 151 -24.75 7.84 -9.72
N PHE A 152 -23.80 8.22 -10.57
CA PHE A 152 -24.04 8.34 -12.02
C PHE A 152 -24.20 6.98 -12.69
N GLY A 153 -23.38 5.98 -12.31
CA GLY A 153 -23.44 4.63 -12.87
C GLY A 153 -24.71 3.86 -12.53
N THR A 154 -25.41 4.21 -11.45
CA THR A 154 -26.71 3.62 -11.08
C THR A 154 -27.91 4.46 -11.53
N GLY A 155 -27.69 5.55 -12.27
CA GLY A 155 -28.75 6.47 -12.67
C GLY A 155 -29.43 7.17 -11.49
N GLY A 156 -28.69 7.43 -10.41
CA GLY A 156 -29.18 8.09 -9.20
C GLY A 156 -29.86 7.18 -8.17
N LYS A 157 -29.95 5.86 -8.42
CA LYS A 157 -30.56 4.91 -7.48
C LYS A 157 -29.70 4.68 -6.22
N CYS A 158 -28.37 4.76 -6.35
CA CYS A 158 -27.49 4.79 -5.18
C CYS A 158 -27.31 6.23 -4.72
N SER A 159 -27.75 6.55 -3.50
CA SER A 159 -27.53 7.90 -2.94
C SER A 159 -26.04 8.18 -2.75
N ARG A 160 -25.62 9.43 -2.97
CA ARG A 160 -24.20 9.84 -2.79
C ARG A 160 -23.68 9.54 -1.38
N LYS A 161 -24.52 9.75 -0.35
CA LYS A 161 -24.16 9.46 1.04
C LYS A 161 -23.90 7.97 1.27
N TRP A 162 -24.75 7.11 0.71
CA TRP A 162 -24.59 5.65 0.81
C TRP A 162 -23.35 5.17 0.05
N GLY A 163 -23.16 5.64 -1.18
CA GLY A 163 -21.95 5.34 -1.94
C GLY A 163 -20.68 5.75 -1.20
N PHE A 164 -20.65 6.96 -0.62
CA PHE A 164 -19.52 7.43 0.17
C PHE A 164 -19.23 6.50 1.35
N MET A 165 -20.23 6.13 2.14
CA MET A 165 -20.05 5.21 3.27
C MET A 165 -19.49 3.86 2.85
N VAL A 166 -19.99 3.28 1.75
CA VAL A 166 -19.51 1.98 1.25
C VAL A 166 -18.02 2.05 0.90
N PHE A 167 -17.62 3.03 0.09
CA PHE A 167 -16.21 3.20 -0.28
C PHE A 167 -15.33 3.56 0.93
N PHE A 168 -15.85 4.35 1.87
CA PHE A 168 -15.12 4.72 3.07
C PHE A 168 -14.87 3.51 3.96
N CYS A 169 -15.88 2.67 4.22
CA CYS A 169 -15.73 1.45 5.01
C CYS A 169 -14.76 0.47 4.36
N ILE A 170 -14.84 0.28 3.04
CA ILE A 170 -13.89 -0.58 2.30
C ILE A 170 -12.46 -0.04 2.45
N GLY A 171 -12.26 1.25 2.20
CA GLY A 171 -10.95 1.90 2.34
C GLY A 171 -10.41 1.84 3.77
N PHE A 172 -11.28 2.01 4.76
CA PHE A 172 -10.93 1.96 6.18
C PHE A 172 -10.53 0.55 6.62
N ILE A 173 -11.24 -0.49 6.17
CA ILE A 173 -10.83 -1.89 6.38
C ILE A 173 -9.45 -2.15 5.79
N GLY A 174 -9.19 -1.68 4.57
CA GLY A 174 -7.88 -1.77 3.94
C GLY A 174 -6.77 -1.07 4.73
N LEU A 175 -7.08 0.06 5.37
CA LEU A 175 -6.15 0.77 6.26
C LEU A 175 -5.89 -0.01 7.55
N LEU A 176 -6.92 -0.55 8.19
CA LEU A 176 -6.79 -1.37 9.40
C LEU A 176 -5.93 -2.62 9.15
N ILE A 177 -6.17 -3.33 8.04
CA ILE A 177 -5.35 -4.49 7.66
C ILE A 177 -3.89 -4.07 7.47
N SER A 178 -3.64 -2.92 6.84
CA SER A 178 -2.27 -2.41 6.64
C SER A 178 -1.58 -2.09 7.97
N PHE A 179 -2.34 -1.54 8.93
CA PHE A 179 -1.82 -1.20 10.26
C PHE A 179 -1.52 -2.46 11.08
N ILE A 180 -2.39 -3.47 11.04
CA ILE A 180 -2.16 -4.76 11.71
C ILE A 180 -0.93 -5.47 11.11
N ALA A 181 -0.82 -5.49 9.77
CA ALA A 181 0.33 -6.07 9.09
C ALA A 181 1.64 -5.37 9.45
N TYR A 182 1.62 -4.05 9.61
CA TYR A 182 2.77 -3.28 10.09
C TYR A 182 3.12 -3.59 11.55
N ALA A 183 2.13 -3.64 12.44
CA ALA A 183 2.34 -3.91 13.86
C ALA A 183 2.89 -5.31 14.16
N LEU A 184 2.74 -6.25 13.23
CA LEU A 184 3.29 -7.61 13.32
C LEU A 184 4.76 -7.71 12.86
N TRP A 185 5.35 -6.62 12.37
CA TRP A 185 6.75 -6.51 11.94
C TRP A 185 7.59 -5.77 13.00
#